data_AF-A0A9W7AYM8-F1
#
_entry.id   AF-A0A9W7AYM8-F1
#
_cell.length_a   1.000
_cell.length_b   1.000
_cell.length_c   1.000
_cell.angle_alpha   90.00
_cell.angle_beta   90.00
_cell.angle_gamma   90.00
#
_symmetry.space_group_name_H-M   'P 1'
#
loop_
_entity.id
_entity.type
_entity.pdbx_description
1 polymer ?
#
loop_
_entity_poly.entity_id
_entity_poly.type
_entity_poly.pdbx_seq_one_letter_code
_entity_poly.pdbx_strand_id
1 'polypeptide(L)'
;MATFMTGTTSGGQAKGSGATVSDTVTSAWLNARNNGGFVLLSYELNSKTNVVVIAEGEGGIEGLSAAAQSLPLNSTVLWGGVATDSNTFKHVTFIGEDIGGLARGRASLHKNAVLNTIEGCVGEIDLAAILSTAEFPPPADEPETTKSSAALTLAHAPSPSFAPTLAPTPAPNPMPMTTTPASATAKEQALSDAAFLTTFGMSKEAFAKLPKWKQQAAKKKAGLF
;
A
#
# COMPACT_ATOMS: atom_id res chain seq x y z
N MET A 1 6.05 47.53 -41.49
CA MET A 1 6.44 47.07 -40.15
C MET A 1 5.81 45.71 -39.92
N ALA A 2 6.59 44.63 -40.01
CA ALA A 2 6.11 43.27 -39.85
C ALA A 2 6.30 42.83 -38.39
N THR A 3 5.19 42.57 -37.70
CA THR A 3 5.17 42.00 -36.35
C THR A 3 5.56 40.53 -36.45
N PHE A 4 6.78 40.20 -36.03
CA PHE A 4 7.23 38.83 -35.87
C PHE A 4 6.48 38.19 -34.69
N MET A 5 5.54 37.29 -34.98
CA MET A 5 5.00 36.35 -34.00
C MET A 5 6.13 35.41 -33.59
N THR A 6 6.64 35.59 -32.37
CA THR A 6 7.57 34.65 -31.73
C THR A 6 6.86 33.30 -31.55
N GLY A 7 7.47 32.27 -32.15
CA GLY A 7 6.96 30.93 -32.20
C GLY A 7 6.61 30.35 -30.84
N THR A 8 5.62 29.46 -30.88
CA THR A 8 5.27 28.50 -29.85
C THR A 8 6.54 27.77 -29.39
N THR A 9 7.08 28.19 -28.25
CA THR A 9 8.03 27.38 -27.51
C THR A 9 7.31 26.09 -27.14
N SER A 10 7.63 25.03 -27.87
CA SER A 10 7.36 23.64 -27.49
C SER A 10 7.79 23.48 -26.02
N GLY A 11 6.83 23.59 -25.11
CA GLY A 11 7.03 23.35 -23.69
C GLY A 11 7.55 21.93 -23.57
N GLY A 12 8.86 21.79 -23.28
CA GLY A 12 9.44 20.50 -22.97
C GLY A 12 8.54 19.84 -21.93
N GLN A 13 8.05 18.64 -22.23
CA GLN A 13 7.21 17.89 -21.30
C GLN A 13 7.89 17.94 -19.94
N ALA A 14 7.28 18.67 -19.00
CA ALA A 14 7.80 18.76 -17.65
C ALA A 14 7.98 17.31 -17.21
N LYS A 15 9.22 16.91 -16.91
CA LYS A 15 9.54 15.56 -16.47
C LYS A 15 8.64 15.27 -15.29
N GLY A 16 7.56 14.53 -15.55
CA GLY A 16 6.59 14.18 -14.53
C GLY A 16 7.33 13.50 -13.40
N SER A 17 6.87 13.71 -12.18
CA SER A 17 7.44 13.18 -10.93
C SER A 17 7.48 11.64 -10.87
N GLY A 18 7.12 10.93 -11.96
CA GLY A 18 7.26 9.50 -12.12
C GLY A 18 6.07 8.70 -11.61
N ALA A 19 5.11 9.33 -10.93
CA ALA A 19 3.87 8.68 -10.54
C ALA A 19 2.92 8.55 -11.73
N THR A 20 2.23 7.41 -11.81
CA THR A 20 1.19 7.15 -12.80
C THR A 20 -0.13 7.00 -12.04
N VAL A 21 -1.06 7.92 -12.31
CA VAL A 21 -2.41 7.92 -11.74
C VAL A 21 -3.35 7.32 -12.78
N SER A 22 -4.15 6.33 -12.39
CA SER A 22 -5.12 5.69 -13.28
C SER A 22 -6.42 6.49 -13.38
N ASP A 23 -7.16 6.34 -14.48
CA ASP A 23 -8.48 7.00 -14.65
C ASP A 23 -9.50 6.59 -13.58
N THR A 24 -9.33 5.39 -13.02
CA THR A 24 -10.10 4.89 -11.87
C THR A 24 -9.91 5.78 -10.65
N VAL A 25 -8.69 6.24 -10.38
CA VAL A 25 -8.40 7.16 -9.27
C VAL A 25 -9.11 8.50 -9.49
N THR A 26 -9.06 9.04 -10.70
CA THR A 26 -9.73 10.31 -11.04
C THR A 26 -11.24 10.19 -10.89
N SER A 27 -11.83 9.06 -11.29
CA SER A 27 -13.26 8.81 -11.19
C SER A 27 -13.73 8.64 -9.74
N ALA A 28 -13.01 7.84 -8.94
CA ALA A 28 -13.26 7.69 -7.50
C ALA A 28 -13.13 9.03 -6.75
N TRP A 29 -12.14 9.84 -7.14
CA TRP A 29 -11.97 11.19 -6.60
C TRP A 29 -13.16 12.11 -6.86
N LEU A 30 -13.60 12.19 -8.12
CA LEU A 30 -14.75 13.02 -8.50
C LEU A 30 -16.03 12.55 -7.80
N ASN A 31 -16.21 11.23 -7.67
CA ASN A 31 -17.32 10.63 -6.94
C ASN A 31 -17.32 11.06 -5.46
N ALA A 32 -16.20 10.86 -4.75
CA ALA A 32 -16.05 11.25 -3.36
C ALA A 32 -16.26 12.76 -3.15
N ARG A 33 -15.72 13.59 -4.05
CA ARG A 33 -15.87 15.05 -3.98
C ARG A 33 -17.30 15.52 -4.18
N ASN A 34 -17.99 15.00 -5.18
CA ASN A 34 -19.33 15.47 -5.54
C ASN A 34 -20.43 14.92 -4.62
N ASN A 35 -20.22 13.72 -4.06
CA ASN A 35 -21.23 13.04 -3.24
C ASN A 35 -20.97 13.13 -1.73
N GLY A 36 -19.95 13.89 -1.29
CA GLY A 36 -19.68 14.07 0.14
C GLY A 36 -19.03 12.85 0.80
N GLY A 37 -18.16 12.17 0.08
CA GLY A 37 -17.46 10.97 0.54
C GLY A 37 -15.98 11.17 0.89
N PHE A 38 -15.26 10.07 0.90
CA PHE A 38 -13.81 10.03 1.03
C PHE A 38 -13.21 9.07 0.01
N VAL A 39 -11.93 9.26 -0.28
CA VAL A 39 -11.13 8.35 -1.11
C VAL A 39 -9.73 8.24 -0.53
N LEU A 40 -9.24 7.02 -0.43
CA LEU A 40 -7.88 6.67 -0.03
C LEU A 40 -7.16 5.99 -1.19
N LEU A 41 -5.96 6.47 -1.44
CA LEU A 41 -5.08 6.09 -2.52
C LEU A 41 -3.78 5.56 -1.93
N SER A 42 -3.23 4.51 -2.53
CA SER A 42 -1.90 4.01 -2.19
C SER A 42 -1.20 3.49 -3.42
N TYR A 43 0.04 3.03 -3.25
CA TYR A 43 0.73 2.31 -4.30
C TYR A 43 0.09 0.95 -4.54
N GLU A 44 0.02 0.55 -5.81
CA GLU A 44 -0.30 -0.83 -6.18
C GLU A 44 0.75 -1.80 -5.60
N LEU A 45 0.33 -3.01 -5.23
CA LEU A 45 1.22 -4.02 -4.67
C LEU A 45 2.38 -4.31 -5.64
N ASN A 46 3.61 -4.13 -5.16
CA ASN A 46 4.86 -4.23 -5.92
C ASN A 46 5.13 -3.11 -6.93
N SER A 47 4.22 -2.14 -7.08
CA SER A 47 4.50 -0.95 -7.89
C SER A 47 5.18 0.13 -7.05
N LYS A 48 6.03 0.92 -7.71
CA LYS A 48 6.70 2.09 -7.11
C LYS A 48 6.10 3.41 -7.59
N THR A 49 5.26 3.35 -8.62
CA THR A 49 4.82 4.50 -9.41
C THR A 49 3.32 4.50 -9.64
N ASN A 50 2.69 3.33 -9.73
CA ASN A 50 1.25 3.23 -9.95
C ASN A 50 0.50 3.50 -8.66
N VAL A 51 -0.43 4.45 -8.73
CA VAL A 51 -1.34 4.80 -7.65
C VAL A 51 -2.71 4.19 -7.94
N VAL A 52 -3.28 3.52 -6.95
CA VAL A 52 -4.58 2.85 -7.02
C VAL A 52 -5.46 3.28 -5.85
N VAL A 53 -6.78 3.16 -6.04
CA VAL A 53 -7.76 3.34 -4.98
C VAL A 53 -7.72 2.11 -4.07
N ILE A 54 -7.57 2.32 -2.78
CA ILE A 54 -7.57 1.23 -1.78
C ILE A 54 -8.84 1.22 -0.94
N ALA A 55 -9.48 2.36 -0.77
CA ALA A 55 -10.77 2.50 -0.10
C ALA A 55 -11.46 3.76 -0.61
N GLU A 56 -12.77 3.69 -0.77
CA GLU A 56 -13.64 4.82 -1.05
C GLU A 56 -14.97 4.57 -0.35
N GLY A 57 -15.70 5.63 -0.04
CA GLY A 57 -16.99 5.50 0.62
C GLY A 57 -17.61 6.84 0.97
N GLU A 58 -18.76 6.76 1.62
CA GLU A 58 -19.50 7.90 2.15
C GLU A 58 -19.11 8.15 3.62
N GLY A 59 -19.65 9.22 4.22
CA GLY A 59 -19.47 9.51 5.65
C GLY A 59 -18.29 10.39 6.01
N GLY A 60 -17.70 11.10 5.03
CA GLY A 60 -16.68 12.13 5.28
C GLY A 60 -15.53 11.65 6.17
N ILE A 61 -15.28 12.39 7.26
CA ILE A 61 -14.18 12.14 8.21
C ILE A 61 -14.37 10.83 8.99
N GLU A 62 -15.61 10.47 9.35
CA GLU A 62 -15.90 9.24 10.09
C GLU A 62 -15.71 7.99 9.22
N GLY A 63 -16.21 8.04 7.97
CA GLY A 63 -15.97 6.97 7.00
C GLY A 63 -14.48 6.80 6.70
N LEU A 64 -13.77 7.91 6.53
CA LEU A 64 -12.33 7.93 6.33
C LEU A 64 -11.57 7.28 7.50
N SER A 65 -11.90 7.64 8.74
CA SER A 65 -11.21 7.13 9.92
C SER A 65 -11.44 5.62 10.09
N ALA A 66 -12.67 5.15 9.91
CA ALA A 66 -13.01 3.73 9.94
C ALA A 66 -12.27 2.95 8.84
N ALA A 67 -12.25 3.46 7.62
CA ALA A 67 -11.50 2.84 6.52
C ALA A 67 -9.99 2.81 6.80
N ALA A 68 -9.42 3.90 7.30
CA ALA A 68 -8.01 4.00 7.63
C ALA A 68 -7.59 3.01 8.74
N GLN A 69 -8.41 2.81 9.77
CA GLN A 69 -8.15 1.85 10.85
C GLN A 69 -8.11 0.39 10.37
N SER A 70 -8.79 0.06 9.27
CA SER A 70 -8.76 -1.28 8.69
C SER A 70 -7.47 -1.60 7.93
N LEU A 71 -6.63 -0.59 7.67
CA LEU A 71 -5.43 -0.69 6.85
C LEU A 71 -4.16 -0.84 7.72
N PRO A 72 -3.09 -1.46 7.19
CA PRO A 72 -1.81 -1.58 7.90
C PRO A 72 -1.01 -0.27 7.89
N LEU A 73 -1.54 0.76 8.55
CA LEU A 73 -1.09 2.16 8.53
C LEU A 73 0.43 2.31 8.69
N ASN A 74 1.05 1.61 9.64
CA ASN A 74 2.49 1.74 9.91
C ASN A 74 3.37 1.43 8.69
N SER A 75 2.89 0.61 7.76
CA SER A 75 3.66 0.17 6.60
C SER A 75 3.17 0.74 5.26
N THR A 76 2.21 1.67 5.29
CA THR A 76 1.51 2.12 4.08
C THR A 76 1.59 3.63 3.89
N VAL A 77 1.80 4.05 2.64
CA VAL A 77 1.68 5.44 2.22
C VAL A 77 0.25 5.65 1.75
N LEU A 78 -0.42 6.66 2.30
CA LEU A 78 -1.76 7.04 1.89
C LEU A 78 -1.76 8.48 1.38
N TRP A 79 -2.44 8.66 0.26
CA TRP A 79 -2.97 9.95 -0.16
C TRP A 79 -4.48 9.84 -0.25
N GLY A 80 -5.15 10.97 -0.31
CA GLY A 80 -6.59 10.91 -0.44
C GLY A 80 -7.22 12.28 -0.32
N GLY A 81 -8.53 12.23 -0.22
CA GLY A 81 -9.35 13.40 -0.02
C GLY A 81 -10.59 13.02 0.75
N VAL A 82 -11.12 13.99 1.49
CA VAL A 82 -12.31 13.81 2.31
C VAL A 82 -13.18 15.06 2.26
N ALA A 83 -14.47 14.85 2.11
CA ALA A 83 -15.47 15.89 2.25
C ALA A 83 -15.61 16.26 3.73
N THR A 84 -15.60 17.55 4.00
CA THR A 84 -15.87 18.10 5.34
C THR A 84 -17.23 18.78 5.36
N ASP A 85 -17.78 18.98 6.56
CA ASP A 85 -19.10 19.59 6.80
C ASP A 85 -19.25 20.98 6.16
N SER A 86 -18.14 21.65 5.88
CA SER A 86 -18.08 22.95 5.22
C SER A 86 -18.28 22.90 3.69
N ASN A 87 -18.71 21.77 3.13
CA ASN A 87 -18.75 21.52 1.69
C ASN A 87 -17.40 21.77 1.01
N THR A 88 -16.31 21.63 1.77
CA THR A 88 -14.95 21.70 1.26
C THR A 88 -14.35 20.31 1.24
N PHE A 89 -13.66 19.99 0.16
CA PHE A 89 -12.89 18.76 0.01
C PHE A 89 -11.45 19.07 0.42
N LYS A 90 -10.86 18.29 1.32
CA LYS A 90 -9.48 18.52 1.79
C LYS A 90 -8.59 17.35 1.44
N HIS A 91 -7.32 17.63 1.15
CA HIS A 91 -6.32 16.60 0.94
C HIS A 91 -5.99 15.89 2.24
N VAL A 92 -5.71 14.60 2.13
CA VAL A 92 -5.23 13.77 3.23
C VAL A 92 -3.92 13.15 2.79
N THR A 93 -2.88 13.30 3.62
CA THR A 93 -1.60 12.62 3.42
C THR A 93 -1.25 11.87 4.70
N PHE A 94 -0.77 10.63 4.55
CA PHE A 94 -0.24 9.86 5.66
C PHE A 94 0.92 8.99 5.19
N ILE A 95 1.98 8.95 5.98
CA ILE A 95 3.15 8.11 5.70
C ILE A 95 3.43 7.30 6.96
N GLY A 96 3.21 5.99 6.89
CA GLY A 96 3.52 5.08 7.98
C GLY A 96 4.97 5.17 8.49
N GLU A 97 5.13 4.93 9.78
CA GLU A 97 6.42 5.04 10.47
C GLU A 97 7.42 3.96 10.05
N ASP A 98 6.95 2.73 9.79
CA ASP A 98 7.75 1.56 9.42
C ASP A 98 8.15 1.55 7.93
N ILE A 99 7.80 2.61 7.19
CA ILE A 99 8.14 2.73 5.79
C ILE A 99 9.61 3.11 5.66
N GLY A 100 10.37 2.28 4.94
CA GLY A 100 11.78 2.53 4.68
C GLY A 100 12.01 3.92 4.04
N GLY A 101 13.12 4.58 4.42
CA GLY A 101 13.38 5.98 4.04
C GLY A 101 13.32 6.26 2.54
N LEU A 102 13.67 5.30 1.69
CA LEU A 102 13.56 5.42 0.23
C LEU A 102 12.10 5.50 -0.25
N ALA A 103 11.21 4.71 0.34
CA ALA A 103 9.79 4.74 0.00
C ALA A 103 9.12 6.01 0.52
N ARG A 104 9.49 6.48 1.72
CA ARG A 104 9.08 7.78 2.26
C ARG A 104 9.52 8.95 1.37
N GLY A 105 10.78 8.97 0.94
CA GLY A 105 11.29 9.99 0.01
C GLY A 105 10.54 10.00 -1.31
N ARG A 106 10.24 8.83 -1.87
CA ARG A 106 9.44 8.70 -3.10
C ARG A 106 8.01 9.20 -2.90
N ALA A 107 7.37 8.84 -1.78
CA ALA A 107 6.04 9.31 -1.47
C ALA A 107 5.95 10.84 -1.40
N SER A 108 6.94 11.48 -0.77
CA SER A 108 7.03 12.94 -0.69
C SER A 108 7.16 13.58 -2.09
N LEU A 109 8.00 13.00 -2.97
CA LEU A 109 8.15 13.47 -4.35
C LEU A 109 6.88 13.26 -5.20
N HIS A 110 6.19 12.15 -5.01
CA HIS A 110 4.98 11.81 -5.74
C HIS A 110 3.74 12.55 -5.22
N LYS A 111 3.76 13.12 -4.00
CA LYS A 111 2.66 13.90 -3.43
C LYS A 111 2.15 14.93 -4.44
N ASN A 112 3.02 15.80 -4.93
CA ASN A 112 2.61 16.85 -5.88
C ASN A 112 2.09 16.27 -7.21
N ALA A 113 2.59 15.11 -7.65
CA ALA A 113 2.09 14.44 -8.85
C ALA A 113 0.62 14.03 -8.69
N VAL A 114 0.33 13.36 -7.57
CA VAL A 114 -1.00 12.86 -7.24
C VAL A 114 -1.94 14.04 -6.98
N LEU A 115 -1.53 15.02 -6.17
CA LEU A 115 -2.33 16.19 -5.83
C LEU A 115 -2.63 17.09 -7.04
N ASN A 116 -1.71 17.22 -7.99
CA ASN A 116 -1.98 17.99 -9.21
C ASN A 116 -2.92 17.28 -10.19
N THR A 117 -3.06 15.96 -10.08
CA THR A 117 -3.99 15.18 -10.91
C THR A 117 -5.43 15.30 -10.38
N ILE A 118 -5.58 15.58 -9.09
CA ILE A 118 -6.87 15.58 -8.40
C ILE A 118 -7.24 17.01 -7.97
N GLU A 119 -8.14 17.62 -8.74
CA GLU A 119 -8.46 19.04 -8.58
C GLU A 119 -9.53 19.34 -7.51
N GLY A 120 -9.51 20.58 -7.02
CA GLY A 120 -10.57 21.21 -6.23
C GLY A 120 -10.59 20.88 -4.74
N CYS A 121 -9.41 20.70 -4.16
CA CYS A 121 -9.22 20.68 -2.71
C CYS A 121 -8.94 22.05 -2.13
N VAL A 122 -9.38 22.26 -0.88
CA VAL A 122 -9.15 23.46 -0.09
C VAL A 122 -8.41 23.10 1.20
N GLY A 123 -7.07 23.03 1.08
CA GLY A 123 -6.18 22.74 2.19
C GLY A 123 -5.85 21.24 2.36
N GLU A 124 -5.18 20.94 3.48
CA GLU A 124 -4.70 19.61 3.84
C GLU A 124 -5.09 19.30 5.28
N ILE A 125 -5.46 18.05 5.55
CA ILE A 125 -5.67 17.50 6.89
C ILE A 125 -4.66 16.37 7.10
N ASP A 126 -4.03 16.37 8.27
CA ASP A 126 -3.19 15.25 8.69
C ASP A 126 -4.07 14.10 9.18
N LEU A 127 -3.96 12.94 8.53
CA LEU A 127 -4.71 11.75 8.93
C LEU A 127 -4.36 11.30 10.34
N ALA A 128 -3.12 11.54 10.79
CA ALA A 128 -2.70 11.20 12.15
C ALA A 128 -3.52 11.98 13.19
N ALA A 129 -3.86 13.24 12.91
CA ALA A 129 -4.70 14.05 13.79
C ALA A 129 -6.15 13.54 13.84
N ILE A 130 -6.70 13.08 12.71
CA ILE A 130 -8.04 12.48 12.65
C ILE A 130 -8.08 11.19 13.48
N LEU A 131 -7.09 10.32 13.29
CA LEU A 131 -7.02 9.04 13.98
C LEU A 131 -6.81 9.20 15.48
N SER A 132 -6.02 10.18 15.90
CA SER A 132 -5.83 10.51 17.33
C SER A 132 -7.10 11.07 17.97
N THR A 133 -7.95 11.76 17.22
CA THR A 133 -9.19 12.36 17.75
C THR A 133 -10.30 11.32 17.94
N ALA A 134 -10.28 10.25 17.15
CA ALA A 134 -11.27 9.18 17.21
C ALA A 134 -11.19 8.34 18.51
N GLU A 135 -10.16 8.51 19.34
CA GLU A 135 -9.84 7.55 20.38
C GLU A 135 -10.61 7.70 21.70
N PHE A 136 -11.38 8.76 21.99
CA PHE A 136 -12.04 8.83 23.32
C PHE A 136 -13.27 9.78 23.43
N PRO A 137 -14.51 9.32 23.18
CA PRO A 137 -15.58 9.60 24.11
C PRO A 137 -15.39 8.68 25.32
N PRO A 138 -15.24 9.20 26.56
CA PRO A 138 -15.30 8.36 27.75
C PRO A 138 -16.61 7.56 27.72
N PRO A 139 -16.62 6.30 28.20
CA PRO A 139 -17.82 5.46 28.20
C PRO A 139 -18.90 6.19 28.99
N ALA A 140 -19.82 6.84 28.28
CA ALA A 140 -21.08 7.27 28.84
C ALA A 140 -21.87 6.00 29.08
N ASP A 141 -22.20 5.75 30.35
CA ASP A 141 -23.10 4.69 30.81
C ASP A 141 -24.18 4.38 29.77
N GLU A 142 -24.15 3.13 29.30
CA GLU A 142 -25.22 2.50 28.51
C GLU A 142 -26.59 2.76 29.18
N PRO A 143 -27.68 2.98 28.40
CA PRO A 143 -28.30 1.81 27.78
C PRO A 143 -29.05 2.02 26.44
N GLU A 144 -29.37 0.84 25.87
CA GLU A 144 -30.46 0.52 24.94
C GLU A 144 -30.14 0.33 23.46
N THR A 145 -29.71 -0.91 23.18
CA THR A 145 -30.45 -1.89 22.37
C THR A 145 -31.44 -1.31 21.35
N THR A 146 -31.03 -1.22 20.08
CA THR A 146 -32.00 -1.32 18.97
C THR A 146 -31.52 -2.32 17.93
N LYS A 147 -32.31 -3.40 17.80
CA LYS A 147 -32.19 -4.49 16.83
C LYS A 147 -32.54 -4.00 15.42
N SER A 148 -31.75 -4.39 14.42
CA SER A 148 -32.20 -4.84 13.08
C SER A 148 -30.96 -5.12 12.23
N SER A 149 -30.58 -6.38 11.95
CA SER A 149 -31.19 -7.32 11.00
C SER A 149 -30.97 -6.95 9.53
N ALA A 150 -29.93 -7.55 8.92
CA ALA A 150 -30.03 -8.19 7.61
C ALA A 150 -28.77 -9.06 7.37
N ALA A 151 -28.97 -10.38 7.40
CA ALA A 151 -28.02 -11.35 6.92
C ALA A 151 -27.89 -11.21 5.39
N LEU A 152 -26.66 -11.12 4.86
CA LEU A 152 -26.43 -11.29 3.44
C LEU A 152 -25.65 -12.59 3.17
N THR A 153 -26.28 -13.37 2.29
CA THR A 153 -26.04 -14.75 1.92
C THR A 153 -24.68 -14.99 1.26
N LEU A 154 -24.01 -16.05 1.70
CA LEU A 154 -22.79 -16.61 1.13
C LEU A 154 -23.09 -17.30 -0.21
N ALA A 155 -22.72 -16.67 -1.33
CA ALA A 155 -22.81 -17.29 -2.66
C ALA A 155 -21.46 -17.93 -3.05
N HIS A 156 -21.52 -19.25 -3.16
CA HIS A 156 -20.50 -20.20 -3.58
C HIS A 156 -20.21 -20.06 -5.09
N ALA A 157 -18.96 -19.76 -5.45
CA ALA A 157 -18.49 -19.76 -6.85
C ALA A 157 -17.54 -20.94 -7.11
N PRO A 158 -17.66 -21.63 -8.27
CA PRO A 158 -16.90 -22.84 -8.58
C PRO A 158 -15.44 -22.56 -8.93
N SER A 159 -14.55 -23.41 -8.40
CA SER A 159 -13.11 -23.42 -8.67
C SER A 159 -12.78 -23.86 -10.11
N PRO A 160 -11.96 -23.12 -10.88
CA PRO A 160 -11.37 -23.64 -12.10
C PRO A 160 -10.12 -24.49 -11.80
N SER A 161 -10.23 -25.78 -12.08
CA SER A 161 -9.13 -26.76 -12.08
C SER A 161 -8.26 -26.58 -13.32
N PHE A 162 -7.07 -26.01 -13.19
CA PHE A 162 -6.06 -26.01 -14.25
C PHE A 162 -5.03 -27.12 -14.00
N ALA A 163 -5.01 -28.10 -14.91
CA ALA A 163 -4.00 -29.14 -14.96
C ALA A 163 -2.67 -28.58 -15.52
N PRO A 164 -1.51 -28.92 -14.95
CA PRO A 164 -0.22 -28.63 -15.56
C PRO A 164 0.15 -29.71 -16.58
N THR A 165 0.29 -29.32 -17.85
CA THR A 165 0.91 -30.14 -18.90
C THR A 165 2.42 -30.19 -18.69
N LEU A 166 2.92 -31.39 -18.42
CA LEU A 166 4.35 -31.72 -18.40
C LEU A 166 4.90 -31.71 -19.84
N ALA A 167 5.87 -30.86 -20.12
CA ALA A 167 6.72 -30.97 -21.30
C ALA A 167 8.09 -31.55 -20.90
N PRO A 168 8.65 -32.50 -21.68
CA PRO A 168 9.91 -33.16 -21.38
C PRO A 168 11.13 -32.27 -21.66
N THR A 169 12.12 -32.47 -20.80
CA THR A 169 13.44 -31.84 -20.72
C THR A 169 14.36 -32.25 -21.89
N PRO A 170 15.09 -31.32 -22.53
CA PRO A 170 16.29 -31.65 -23.30
C PRO A 170 17.52 -31.79 -22.38
N ALA A 171 18.35 -32.80 -22.67
CA ALA A 171 19.56 -33.17 -21.92
C ALA A 171 20.66 -32.08 -21.94
N PRO A 172 21.52 -32.03 -20.90
CA PRO A 172 22.48 -30.94 -20.70
C PRO A 172 23.79 -31.07 -21.49
N ASN A 173 24.29 -29.93 -21.97
CA ASN A 173 25.68 -29.75 -22.39
C ASN A 173 26.62 -29.72 -21.16
N PRO A 174 27.74 -30.45 -21.15
CA PRO A 174 28.72 -30.38 -20.06
C PRO A 174 29.63 -29.15 -20.23
N MET A 175 29.55 -28.21 -19.28
CA MET A 175 30.43 -27.05 -19.21
C MET A 175 30.71 -26.64 -17.74
N PRO A 176 31.77 -25.84 -17.51
CA PRO A 176 32.84 -26.13 -16.54
C PRO A 176 32.47 -25.82 -15.09
N MET A 177 33.14 -26.53 -14.17
CA MET A 177 32.99 -26.39 -12.72
C MET A 177 33.26 -24.96 -12.26
N THR A 178 32.18 -24.20 -12.09
CA THR A 178 32.13 -22.98 -11.31
C THR A 178 31.51 -23.34 -9.97
N THR A 179 32.24 -23.06 -8.89
CA THR A 179 31.81 -23.22 -7.50
C THR A 179 30.51 -22.46 -7.29
N THR A 180 29.41 -23.20 -7.33
CA THR A 180 28.06 -22.64 -7.17
C THR A 180 27.95 -22.12 -5.73
N PRO A 181 27.55 -20.86 -5.50
CA PRO A 181 27.25 -20.40 -4.15
C PRO A 181 26.11 -21.26 -3.63
N ALA A 182 26.37 -22.02 -2.57
CA ALA A 182 25.39 -22.89 -1.95
C ALA A 182 24.06 -22.14 -1.78
N SER A 183 23.02 -22.66 -2.42
CA SER A 183 21.63 -22.22 -2.26
C SER A 183 21.37 -21.95 -0.79
N ALA A 184 20.80 -20.79 -0.48
CA ALA A 184 20.73 -20.34 0.91
C ALA A 184 19.91 -21.27 1.83
N THR A 185 19.05 -22.11 1.24
CA THR A 185 18.37 -23.21 1.92
C THR A 185 19.35 -24.26 2.48
N ALA A 186 20.49 -24.49 1.81
CA ALA A 186 21.52 -25.43 2.26
C ALA A 186 22.32 -24.87 3.46
N LYS A 187 22.50 -23.55 3.55
CA LYS A 187 23.16 -22.93 4.71
C LYS A 187 22.33 -23.05 6.00
N GLU A 188 21.00 -23.04 5.87
CA GLU A 188 20.08 -23.24 7.00
C GLU A 188 20.07 -24.68 7.51
N GLN A 189 20.16 -25.65 6.60
CA GLN A 189 20.29 -27.06 6.97
C GLN A 189 21.65 -27.40 7.60
N ALA A 190 22.69 -26.60 7.32
CA ALA A 190 24.02 -26.78 7.90
C ALA A 190 24.14 -26.27 9.36
N LEU A 191 23.19 -25.45 9.84
CA LEU A 191 23.19 -24.97 11.22
C LEU A 191 22.56 -26.02 12.16
N SER A 192 23.32 -26.43 13.19
CA SER A 192 22.78 -27.25 14.27
C SER A 192 21.67 -26.50 15.03
N ASP A 193 20.75 -27.23 15.68
CA ASP A 193 19.63 -26.61 16.40
C ASP A 193 20.10 -25.68 17.51
N ALA A 194 21.22 -26.00 18.17
CA ALA A 194 21.84 -25.15 19.18
C ALA A 194 22.37 -23.83 18.60
N ALA A 195 23.03 -23.88 17.44
CA ALA A 195 23.49 -22.68 16.75
C ALA A 195 22.30 -21.84 16.29
N PHE A 196 21.25 -22.49 15.76
CA PHE A 196 20.03 -21.82 15.32
C PHE A 196 19.33 -21.08 16.47
N LEU A 197 19.18 -21.73 17.63
CA LEU A 197 18.59 -21.10 18.82
C LEU A 197 19.42 -19.89 19.28
N THR A 198 20.75 -20.00 19.23
CA THR A 198 21.66 -18.91 19.61
C THR A 198 21.56 -17.72 18.66
N THR A 199 21.42 -17.96 17.35
CA THR A 199 21.34 -16.90 16.34
C THR A 199 19.96 -16.23 16.28
N PHE A 200 18.88 -17.00 16.38
CA PHE A 200 17.51 -16.50 16.15
C PHE A 200 16.68 -16.34 17.42
N GLY A 201 17.14 -16.84 18.57
CA GLY A 201 16.42 -16.79 19.84
C GLY A 201 15.14 -17.64 19.88
N MET A 202 14.94 -18.53 18.89
CA MET A 202 13.76 -19.39 18.78
C MET A 202 14.10 -20.71 18.08
N SER A 203 13.26 -21.73 18.27
CA SER A 203 13.44 -23.03 17.61
C SER A 203 13.16 -22.95 16.10
N LYS A 204 13.73 -23.89 15.33
CA LYS A 204 13.49 -24.00 13.89
C LYS A 204 12.00 -24.14 13.56
N GLU A 205 11.24 -24.86 14.39
CA GLU A 205 9.78 -25.01 14.22
C GLU A 205 9.03 -23.69 14.39
N ALA A 206 9.36 -22.91 15.42
CA ALA A 206 8.76 -21.60 15.64
C ALA A 206 9.10 -20.64 14.49
N PHE A 207 10.34 -20.71 13.99
CA PHE A 207 10.80 -19.92 12.87
C PHE A 207 10.08 -20.27 11.56
N ALA A 208 9.82 -21.56 11.30
CA ALA A 208 9.10 -22.02 10.13
C ALA A 208 7.63 -21.54 10.10
N LYS A 209 7.02 -21.31 11.26
CA LYS A 209 5.66 -20.75 11.38
C LYS A 209 5.59 -19.24 11.09
N LEU A 210 6.72 -18.54 11.03
CA LEU A 210 6.72 -17.11 10.70
C LEU A 210 6.37 -16.88 9.23
N PRO A 211 5.66 -15.79 8.89
CA PRO A 211 5.51 -15.37 7.49
C PRO A 211 6.86 -15.21 6.79
N LYS A 212 6.92 -15.56 5.50
CA LYS A 212 8.16 -15.62 4.71
C LYS A 212 8.99 -14.32 4.76
N TRP A 213 8.33 -13.17 4.82
CA TRP A 213 8.99 -11.86 4.94
C TRP A 213 9.73 -11.68 6.28
N LYS A 214 9.16 -12.16 7.40
CA LYS A 214 9.82 -12.13 8.72
C LYS A 214 11.00 -13.07 8.77
N GLN A 215 10.88 -14.25 8.15
CA GLN A 215 12.01 -15.18 8.04
C GLN A 215 13.18 -14.54 7.29
N GLN A 216 12.93 -13.88 6.15
CA GLN A 216 13.98 -13.20 5.38
C GLN A 216 14.61 -12.03 6.14
N ALA A 217 13.81 -11.21 6.83
CA ALA A 217 14.32 -10.12 7.64
C ALA A 217 15.24 -10.61 8.77
N ALA A 218 14.84 -11.68 9.46
CA ALA A 218 15.66 -12.31 10.50
C ALA A 218 16.97 -12.89 9.94
N LYS A 219 16.90 -13.57 8.78
CA LYS A 219 18.09 -14.12 8.10
C LYS A 219 19.09 -13.04 7.68
N LYS A 220 18.58 -11.91 7.16
CA LYS A 220 19.41 -10.74 6.80
C LYS A 220 20.05 -10.11 8.04
N LYS A 221 19.30 -10.00 9.14
CA LYS A 221 19.81 -9.48 10.42
C LYS A 221 20.92 -10.38 11.01
N ALA A 222 20.82 -11.68 10.81
CA ALA A 222 21.83 -12.66 11.22
C ALA A 222 23.03 -12.74 10.26
N GLY A 223 23.06 -11.98 9.16
CA GLY A 223 24.15 -11.98 8.19
C GLY A 223 24.27 -13.25 7.34
N LEU A 224 23.20 -14.05 7.25
CA LEU A 224 23.17 -15.23 6.38
C LEU A 224 22.94 -14.88 4.90
N PHE A 225 22.49 -13.66 4.61
CA PHE A 225 22.14 -13.13 3.28
C PHE A 225 22.57 -11.67 3.12
#